data_AF-C4RB10-F1
#
_entry.id   AF-C4RB10-F1
#
_cell.length_a   1.000
_cell.length_b   1.000
_cell.length_c   1.000
_cell.angle_alpha   90.00
_cell.angle_beta   90.00
_cell.angle_gamma   90.00
#
_symmetry.space_group_name_H-M   'P 1'
#
loop_
_entity.id
_entity.type
_entity.pdbx_description
1 polymer ?
#
loop_
_entity_poly.entity_id
_entity_poly.type
_entity_poly.pdbx_seq_one_letter_code
_entity_poly.pdbx_strand_id
1 'polypeptide(L)'
;CASSAPATSPTRSAGPGRPDPDAKLFVNEYGTEGRTGKADALLSLVRQLRADGVPVDGVGFQGHLDAERPPRDVRGNLRRFAALGVRVAVTELDVRVRLPATGEGLRRQAALYRETLRACLDVAACVSVTVWGFTDARSWIPGYHRGYGAACLFDADFRPKPAHAALLDELLARRRSDR
;
A
#
# COMPACT_ATOMS: atom_id res chain seq x y z
N CYS A 1 40.77 0.03 31.85
CA CYS A 1 39.75 -0.59 30.98
C CYS A 1 38.38 -0.02 31.34
N ALA A 2 37.98 1.09 30.71
CA ALA A 2 36.65 1.66 30.91
C ALA A 2 35.82 1.36 29.66
N SER A 3 34.80 0.53 29.80
CA SER A 3 33.79 0.28 28.79
C SER A 3 32.70 1.34 28.94
N SER A 4 32.54 2.20 27.92
CA SER A 4 31.41 3.12 27.80
C SER A 4 30.25 2.40 27.10
N ALA A 5 29.14 2.22 27.81
CA ALA A 5 27.85 1.87 27.21
C ALA A 5 27.35 3.03 26.31
N PRO A 6 26.64 2.74 25.20
CA PRO A 6 26.08 3.80 24.36
C PRO A 6 24.90 4.46 25.07
N ALA A 7 24.86 5.79 25.04
CA ALA A 7 23.80 6.60 25.60
C ALA A 7 22.46 6.28 24.93
N THR A 8 21.49 5.82 25.71
CA THR A 8 20.08 5.76 25.30
C THR A 8 19.56 7.20 25.16
N SER A 9 19.14 7.58 23.96
CA SER A 9 18.46 8.85 23.70
C SER A 9 17.25 9.01 24.63
N PRO A 10 17.03 10.18 25.25
CA PRO A 10 15.91 10.38 26.14
C PRO A 10 14.62 10.42 25.33
N THR A 11 13.70 9.49 25.61
CA THR A 11 12.31 9.56 25.14
C THR A 11 11.68 10.86 25.64
N ARG A 12 11.41 11.79 24.73
CA ARG A 12 10.63 13.00 25.02
C ARG A 12 9.14 12.62 25.05
N SER A 13 8.58 12.42 26.24
CA SER A 13 7.14 12.28 26.39
C SER A 13 6.44 13.58 25.97
N ALA A 14 5.62 13.53 24.93
CA ALA A 14 4.74 14.65 24.57
C ALA A 14 3.54 14.70 25.54
N GLY A 15 3.25 15.89 26.09
CA GLY A 15 2.03 16.12 26.88
C GLY A 15 0.76 16.05 26.03
N PRO A 16 -0.44 15.96 26.65
CA PRO A 16 -1.70 15.87 25.93
C PRO A 16 -1.88 17.06 24.97
N GLY A 17 -2.20 16.77 23.70
CA GLY A 17 -2.41 17.76 22.64
C GLY A 17 -1.18 18.14 21.81
N ARG A 18 0.01 17.61 22.12
CA ARG A 18 1.19 17.74 21.24
C ARG A 18 1.30 16.54 20.28
N PRO A 19 1.76 16.76 19.04
CA PRO A 19 2.06 15.66 18.12
C PRO A 19 3.07 14.72 18.77
N ASP A 20 2.80 13.41 18.68
CA ASP A 20 3.74 12.38 19.08
C ASP A 20 4.99 12.47 18.18
N PRO A 21 6.18 12.78 18.74
CA PRO A 21 7.39 12.95 17.96
C PRO A 21 7.92 11.64 17.36
N ASP A 22 7.48 10.48 17.86
CA ASP A 22 7.94 9.17 17.38
C ASP A 22 7.07 8.64 16.24
N ALA A 23 5.84 9.15 16.12
CA ALA A 23 4.89 8.79 15.06
C ALA A 23 5.46 9.09 13.67
N LYS A 24 5.28 8.15 12.74
CA LYS A 24 5.68 8.33 11.35
C LYS A 24 4.59 9.04 10.57
N LEU A 25 4.94 10.17 9.97
CA LEU A 25 3.99 11.02 9.27
C LEU A 25 3.95 10.66 7.78
N PHE A 26 2.80 10.15 7.33
CA PHE A 26 2.57 9.74 5.95
C PHE A 26 1.57 10.67 5.25
N VAL A 27 1.86 11.02 3.99
CA VAL A 27 0.85 11.57 3.08
C VAL A 27 0.18 10.40 2.37
N ASN A 28 -1.12 10.22 2.54
CA ASN A 28 -1.88 9.08 2.00
C ASN A 28 -2.84 9.54 0.90
N GLU A 29 -2.84 8.86 -0.26
CA GLU A 29 -3.62 9.30 -1.42
C GLU A 29 -3.97 8.14 -2.38
N TYR A 30 -5.14 8.22 -3.02
CA TYR A 30 -5.60 7.28 -4.06
C TYR A 30 -5.31 7.76 -5.49
N GLY A 31 -5.27 6.81 -6.43
CA GLY A 31 -5.16 7.12 -7.86
C GLY A 31 -3.76 7.60 -8.26
N THR A 32 -2.78 7.31 -7.41
CA THR A 32 -1.37 7.67 -7.55
C THR A 32 -0.47 6.45 -7.63
N GLU A 33 -1.02 5.23 -7.68
CA GLU A 33 -0.27 3.97 -7.66
C GLU A 33 0.61 3.80 -8.90
N GLY A 34 0.09 4.20 -10.06
CA GLY A 34 0.82 4.20 -11.33
C GLY A 34 1.35 5.58 -11.74
N ARG A 35 1.98 5.65 -12.91
CA ARG A 35 2.46 6.92 -13.48
C ARG A 35 1.32 7.74 -14.08
N THR A 36 0.82 8.70 -13.31
CA THR A 36 -0.26 9.61 -13.70
C THR A 36 0.10 11.06 -13.36
N GLY A 37 -0.63 12.02 -13.94
CA GLY A 37 -0.47 13.43 -13.54
C GLY A 37 -0.76 13.67 -12.05
N LYS A 38 -1.68 12.90 -11.44
CA LYS A 38 -1.94 12.97 -9.99
C LYS A 38 -0.74 12.47 -9.18
N ALA A 39 -0.10 11.38 -9.60
CA ALA A 39 1.13 10.89 -8.98
C ALA A 39 2.29 11.90 -9.12
N ASP A 40 2.40 12.59 -10.25
CA ASP A 40 3.42 13.61 -10.49
C ASP A 40 3.20 14.85 -9.61
N ALA A 41 1.95 15.27 -9.43
CA ALA A 41 1.57 16.34 -8.51
C ALA A 41 1.89 15.96 -7.05
N LEU A 42 1.54 14.75 -6.63
CA LEU A 42 1.87 14.24 -5.29
C LEU A 42 3.38 14.17 -5.06
N LEU A 43 4.15 13.70 -6.04
CA LEU A 43 5.61 13.66 -5.96
C LEU A 43 6.21 15.06 -5.78
N SER A 44 5.66 16.04 -6.50
CA SER A 44 6.09 17.44 -6.42
C SER A 44 5.74 18.05 -5.07
N LEU A 45 4.54 17.79 -4.54
CA LEU A 45 4.12 18.20 -3.21
C LEU A 45 5.04 17.64 -2.13
N VAL A 46 5.31 16.32 -2.14
CA VAL A 46 6.18 15.68 -1.14
C VAL A 46 7.59 16.23 -1.20
N ARG A 47 8.12 16.49 -2.40
CA ARG A 47 9.42 17.14 -2.57
C ARG A 47 9.44 18.54 -1.95
N GLN A 48 8.40 19.34 -2.21
CA GLN A 48 8.29 20.70 -1.69
C GLN A 48 8.19 20.71 -0.16
N LEU A 49 7.30 19.89 0.41
CA LEU A 49 7.14 19.78 1.87
C LEU A 49 8.47 19.44 2.56
N ARG A 50 9.26 18.51 2.00
CA ARG A 50 10.58 18.17 2.53
C ARG A 50 11.59 19.29 2.38
N ALA A 51 11.56 20.03 1.26
CA ALA A 51 12.42 21.20 1.06
C ALA A 51 12.10 22.32 2.07
N ASP A 52 10.82 22.45 2.47
CA ASP A 52 10.34 23.42 3.45
C ASP A 52 10.54 22.97 4.91
N GLY A 53 11.21 21.83 5.14
CA GLY A 53 11.47 21.30 6.48
C GLY A 53 10.27 20.64 7.17
N VAL A 54 9.18 20.38 6.44
CA VAL A 54 8.03 19.64 6.97
C VAL A 54 8.40 18.16 7.11
N PRO A 55 8.18 17.54 8.29
CA PRO A 55 8.46 16.12 8.47
C PRO A 55 7.50 15.26 7.65
N VAL A 56 8.04 14.59 6.62
CA VAL A 56 7.34 13.58 5.82
C VAL A 56 8.18 12.31 5.85
N ASP A 57 7.72 11.32 6.61
CA ASP A 57 8.39 10.02 6.76
C ASP A 57 8.05 9.06 5.62
N GLY A 58 6.88 9.22 5.02
CA GLY A 58 6.40 8.27 4.02
C GLY A 58 5.26 8.77 3.14
N VAL A 59 5.00 8.01 2.10
CA VAL A 59 3.86 8.18 1.20
C VAL A 59 3.06 6.89 1.15
N GLY A 60 1.79 6.99 1.50
CA GLY A 60 0.80 5.93 1.39
C GLY A 60 0.09 6.01 0.05
N PHE A 61 0.10 4.89 -0.68
CA PHE A 61 -0.71 4.68 -1.86
C PHE A 61 -1.91 3.85 -1.43
N GLN A 62 -3.11 4.41 -1.49
CA GLN A 62 -4.30 3.69 -1.01
C GLN A 62 -4.43 2.33 -1.69
N GLY A 63 -4.32 2.25 -3.01
CA GLY A 63 -4.42 0.98 -3.70
C GLY A 63 -5.86 0.52 -3.93
N HIS A 64 -6.79 1.46 -4.12
CA HIS A 64 -8.15 1.16 -4.58
C HIS A 64 -8.19 0.92 -6.09
N LEU A 65 -7.90 -0.31 -6.49
CA LEU A 65 -7.63 -0.65 -7.89
C LEU A 65 -8.85 -1.19 -8.62
N ASP A 66 -8.74 -1.20 -9.95
CA ASP A 66 -9.73 -1.73 -10.88
C ASP A 66 -9.14 -2.92 -11.64
N ALA A 67 -9.76 -4.10 -11.55
CA ALA A 67 -9.30 -5.27 -12.28
C ALA A 67 -9.34 -5.07 -13.81
N GLU A 68 -10.15 -4.14 -14.32
CA GLU A 68 -10.25 -3.84 -15.76
C GLU A 68 -9.32 -2.71 -16.20
N ARG A 69 -8.79 -1.92 -15.26
CA ARG A 69 -7.92 -0.76 -15.53
C ARG A 69 -6.73 -0.74 -14.56
N PRO A 70 -5.81 -1.71 -14.67
CA PRO A 70 -4.66 -1.77 -13.80
C PRO A 70 -3.76 -0.53 -13.96
N PRO A 71 -3.19 0.00 -12.87
CA PRO A 71 -2.21 1.09 -12.94
C PRO A 71 -0.95 0.64 -13.69
N ARG A 72 -0.34 1.57 -14.43
CA ARG A 72 0.91 1.31 -15.16
C ARG A 72 2.13 1.60 -14.28
N ASP A 73 3.12 0.72 -14.33
CA ASP A 73 4.44 0.89 -13.72
C ASP A 73 4.39 1.21 -12.21
N VAL A 74 3.64 0.40 -11.44
CA VAL A 74 3.51 0.57 -9.98
C VAL A 74 4.90 0.55 -9.31
N ARG A 75 5.73 -0.44 -9.63
CA ARG A 75 7.09 -0.56 -9.06
C ARG A 75 7.97 0.64 -9.39
N GLY A 76 7.99 1.09 -10.64
CA GLY A 76 8.76 2.26 -11.03
C GLY A 76 8.25 3.51 -10.33
N ASN A 77 6.95 3.65 -10.15
CA ASN A 77 6.37 4.77 -9.43
C ASN A 77 6.74 4.76 -7.94
N LEU A 78 6.63 3.63 -7.24
CA LEU A 78 7.11 3.48 -5.86
C LEU A 78 8.58 3.89 -5.71
N ARG A 79 9.44 3.51 -6.66
CA ARG A 79 10.88 3.90 -6.67
C ARG A 79 11.09 5.41 -6.78
N ARG A 80 10.25 6.13 -7.53
CA ARG A 80 10.37 7.60 -7.65
C ARG A 80 10.14 8.30 -6.32
N PHE A 81 9.16 7.85 -5.57
CA PHE A 81 8.88 8.38 -4.23
C PHE A 81 9.96 7.97 -3.24
N ALA A 82 10.39 6.70 -3.27
CA ALA A 82 11.52 6.24 -2.46
C ALA A 82 12.82 7.05 -2.72
N ALA A 83 13.05 7.48 -3.95
CA ALA A 83 14.20 8.32 -4.32
C ALA A 83 14.16 9.73 -3.69
N LEU A 84 13.03 10.17 -3.14
CA LEU A 84 12.95 11.35 -2.28
C LEU A 84 13.44 11.08 -0.86
N GLY A 85 13.85 9.86 -0.52
CA GLY A 85 14.29 9.49 0.83
C GLY A 85 13.14 9.28 1.83
N VAL A 86 11.92 9.04 1.33
CA VAL A 86 10.74 8.69 2.15
C VAL A 86 10.44 7.20 2.03
N ARG A 87 9.77 6.64 3.04
CA ARG A 87 9.17 5.31 2.94
C ARG A 87 7.99 5.35 1.96
N VAL A 88 7.64 4.18 1.44
CA VAL A 88 6.38 4.01 0.71
C VAL A 88 5.58 2.88 1.33
N ALA A 89 4.26 2.92 1.17
CA ALA A 89 3.36 1.89 1.68
C ALA A 89 2.16 1.76 0.75
N VAL A 90 1.64 0.53 0.61
CA VAL A 90 0.28 0.33 0.09
C VAL A 90 -0.64 0.20 1.30
N THR A 91 -1.62 1.08 1.44
CA THR A 91 -2.30 1.31 2.73
C THR A 91 -3.72 0.78 2.81
N GLU A 92 -4.39 0.63 1.67
CA GLU A 92 -5.85 0.37 1.58
C GLU A 92 -6.16 -0.55 0.38
N LEU A 93 -5.34 -1.57 0.13
CA LEU A 93 -5.42 -2.39 -1.07
C LEU A 93 -6.76 -3.12 -1.16
N ASP A 94 -7.52 -2.79 -2.20
CA ASP A 94 -8.64 -3.58 -2.70
C ASP A 94 -8.63 -3.54 -4.24
N VAL A 95 -9.22 -4.56 -4.89
CA VAL A 95 -9.23 -4.63 -6.35
C VAL A 95 -10.64 -4.96 -6.81
N ARG A 96 -11.43 -3.94 -7.15
CA ARG A 96 -12.83 -4.15 -7.56
C ARG A 96 -12.95 -4.91 -8.88
N VAL A 97 -14.00 -5.71 -8.98
CA VAL A 97 -14.37 -6.49 -10.17
C VAL A 97 -15.77 -6.06 -10.62
N ARG A 98 -15.99 -5.99 -11.94
CA ARG A 98 -17.32 -5.76 -12.52
C ARG A 98 -18.24 -6.93 -12.17
N LEU A 99 -19.45 -6.63 -11.68
CA LEU A 99 -20.45 -7.63 -11.33
C LEU A 99 -21.32 -8.02 -12.54
N PRO A 100 -21.74 -9.30 -12.66
CA PRO A 100 -21.42 -10.42 -11.76
C PRO A 100 -19.94 -10.82 -11.86
N ALA A 101 -19.34 -11.19 -10.72
CA ALA A 101 -17.93 -11.56 -10.67
C ALA A 101 -17.70 -12.87 -11.44
N THR A 102 -17.09 -12.79 -12.61
CA THR A 102 -16.76 -13.95 -13.44
C THR A 102 -15.43 -14.57 -13.00
N GLY A 103 -15.19 -15.83 -13.36
CA GLY A 103 -13.89 -16.47 -13.12
C GLY A 103 -12.72 -15.71 -13.77
N GLU A 104 -12.95 -15.06 -14.91
CA GLU A 104 -11.97 -14.20 -15.55
C GLU A 104 -11.71 -12.91 -14.76
N GLY A 105 -12.77 -12.25 -14.27
CA GLY A 105 -12.66 -11.07 -13.41
C GLY A 105 -11.88 -11.37 -12.12
N LEU A 106 -12.15 -12.51 -11.49
CA LEU A 106 -11.44 -12.95 -10.28
C LEU A 106 -9.97 -13.30 -10.56
N ARG A 107 -9.65 -13.86 -11.74
CA ARG A 107 -8.25 -14.07 -12.15
C ARG A 107 -7.51 -12.76 -12.36
N ARG A 108 -8.13 -11.78 -13.01
CA ARG A 108 -7.54 -10.42 -13.17
C ARG A 108 -7.30 -9.76 -11.83
N GLN A 109 -8.28 -9.84 -10.92
CA GLN A 109 -8.13 -9.38 -9.54
C GLN A 109 -6.92 -10.02 -8.87
N ALA A 110 -6.81 -11.35 -8.91
CA ALA A 110 -5.74 -12.08 -8.25
C ALA A 110 -4.35 -11.72 -8.82
N ALA A 111 -4.25 -11.55 -10.14
CA ALA A 111 -3.03 -11.09 -10.79
C ALA A 111 -2.61 -9.70 -10.30
N LEU A 112 -3.57 -8.77 -10.19
CA LEU A 112 -3.27 -7.40 -9.77
C LEU A 112 -2.88 -7.31 -8.29
N TYR A 113 -3.54 -8.06 -7.40
CA TYR A 113 -3.10 -8.20 -6.00
C TYR A 113 -1.64 -8.68 -5.91
N ARG A 114 -1.29 -9.72 -6.67
CA ARG A 114 0.08 -10.26 -6.72
C ARG A 114 1.07 -9.23 -7.26
N GLU A 115 0.73 -8.54 -8.34
CA GLU A 115 1.60 -7.53 -8.95
C GLU A 115 1.88 -6.37 -7.97
N THR A 116 0.86 -5.87 -7.29
CA THR A 116 1.01 -4.80 -6.29
C THR A 116 1.87 -5.25 -5.11
N LEU A 117 1.66 -6.47 -4.58
CA LEU A 117 2.50 -7.02 -3.52
C LEU A 117 3.96 -7.16 -3.99
N ARG A 118 4.18 -7.77 -5.16
CA ARG A 118 5.53 -7.94 -5.72
C ARG A 118 6.22 -6.59 -5.93
N ALA A 119 5.50 -5.59 -6.44
CA ALA A 119 6.05 -4.25 -6.62
C ALA A 119 6.53 -3.64 -5.29
N CYS A 120 5.80 -3.83 -4.20
CA CYS A 120 6.23 -3.41 -2.87
C CYS A 120 7.46 -4.21 -2.39
N LEU A 121 7.43 -5.55 -2.47
CA LEU A 121 8.56 -6.40 -2.08
C LEU A 121 9.85 -6.09 -2.85
N ASP A 122 9.75 -5.62 -4.10
CA ASP A 122 10.89 -5.25 -4.96
C ASP A 122 11.45 -3.84 -4.69
N VAL A 123 10.86 -3.08 -3.76
CA VAL A 123 11.29 -1.74 -3.37
C VAL A 123 11.58 -1.73 -1.89
N ALA A 124 12.87 -1.70 -1.50
CA ALA A 124 13.29 -1.80 -0.09
C ALA A 124 12.68 -0.72 0.83
N ALA A 125 12.33 0.45 0.28
CA ALA A 125 11.65 1.51 1.04
C ALA A 125 10.15 1.27 1.22
N CYS A 126 9.57 0.25 0.57
CA CYS A 126 8.18 -0.14 0.75
C CYS A 126 8.05 -0.98 2.02
N VAL A 127 7.40 -0.43 3.04
CA VAL A 127 7.42 -1.01 4.40
C VAL A 127 6.17 -1.78 4.77
N SER A 128 5.08 -1.62 4.01
CA SER A 128 3.82 -2.31 4.30
C SER A 128 2.91 -2.43 3.08
N VAL A 129 2.12 -3.51 3.07
CA VAL A 129 0.92 -3.66 2.25
C VAL A 129 -0.23 -4.00 3.21
N THR A 130 -1.26 -3.15 3.23
CA THR A 130 -2.46 -3.31 4.06
C THR A 130 -3.68 -3.39 3.14
N VAL A 131 -4.60 -4.33 3.39
CA VAL A 131 -5.85 -4.48 2.61
C VAL A 131 -6.99 -3.69 3.24
N TRP A 132 -7.89 -3.12 2.42
CA TRP A 132 -9.03 -2.33 2.91
C TRP A 132 -10.27 -3.19 3.13
N GLY A 133 -10.25 -3.89 4.25
CA GLY A 133 -11.23 -4.93 4.57
C GLY A 133 -10.87 -6.27 3.91
N PHE A 134 -11.15 -7.35 4.62
CA PHE A 134 -10.74 -8.69 4.19
C PHE A 134 -11.86 -9.48 3.50
N THR A 135 -13.14 -9.14 3.73
CA THR A 135 -14.32 -9.85 3.20
C THR A 135 -15.21 -8.94 2.36
N ASP A 136 -15.73 -9.50 1.26
CA ASP A 136 -16.71 -8.85 0.40
C ASP A 136 -18.03 -8.52 1.14
N ALA A 137 -18.36 -9.22 2.23
CA ALA A 137 -19.58 -8.99 3.02
C ALA A 137 -19.66 -7.59 3.64
N ARG A 138 -18.51 -6.93 3.85
CA ARG A 138 -18.40 -5.61 4.49
C ARG A 138 -17.63 -4.60 3.64
N SER A 139 -17.37 -4.92 2.37
CA SER A 139 -16.66 -4.02 1.47
C SER A 139 -17.48 -2.75 1.21
N TRP A 140 -16.81 -1.61 1.21
CA TRP A 140 -17.38 -0.32 0.84
C TRP A 140 -17.67 -0.19 -0.67
N ILE A 141 -17.04 -1.03 -1.50
CA ILE A 141 -17.05 -0.92 -2.96
C ILE A 141 -18.45 -0.93 -3.56
N PRO A 142 -19.40 -1.82 -3.19
CA PRO A 142 -20.74 -1.80 -3.77
C PRO A 142 -21.51 -0.51 -3.48
N GLY A 143 -21.24 0.15 -2.35
CA GLY A 143 -21.87 1.41 -1.96
C GLY A 143 -21.34 2.62 -2.74
N TYR A 144 -20.06 2.61 -3.11
CA TYR A 144 -19.39 3.73 -3.78
C TYR A 144 -19.26 3.54 -5.31
N HIS A 145 -19.10 2.32 -5.78
CA HIS A 145 -18.92 1.96 -7.19
C HIS A 145 -20.06 1.05 -7.68
N ARG A 146 -21.15 1.66 -8.16
CA ARG A 146 -22.29 0.90 -8.74
C ARG A 146 -21.82 -0.07 -9.83
N GLY A 147 -22.30 -1.31 -9.73
CA GLY A 147 -21.98 -2.39 -10.67
C GLY A 147 -20.62 -3.04 -10.42
N TYR A 148 -19.87 -2.62 -9.41
CA TYR A 148 -18.62 -3.24 -8.99
C TYR A 148 -18.75 -3.86 -7.60
N GLY A 149 -17.90 -4.83 -7.31
CA GLY A 149 -17.83 -5.51 -6.02
C GLY A 149 -16.73 -6.55 -6.01
N ALA A 150 -16.92 -7.58 -5.19
CA ALA A 150 -16.01 -8.71 -5.06
C ALA A 150 -14.54 -8.27 -4.94
N ALA A 151 -14.23 -7.24 -4.15
CA ALA A 151 -12.94 -6.55 -4.16
C ALA A 151 -11.89 -7.11 -3.18
N CYS A 152 -12.34 -7.83 -2.16
CA CYS A 152 -11.52 -8.29 -1.04
C CYS A 152 -10.94 -9.70 -1.28
N LEU A 153 -10.14 -10.17 -0.32
CA LEU A 153 -9.47 -11.49 -0.37
C LEU A 153 -10.42 -12.67 -0.10
N PHE A 154 -11.51 -12.43 0.64
CA PHE A 154 -12.52 -13.41 1.00
C PHE A 154 -13.88 -12.97 0.44
N ASP A 155 -14.71 -13.94 0.04
CA ASP A 155 -16.06 -13.67 -0.42
C ASP A 155 -17.01 -13.32 0.76
N ALA A 156 -18.29 -13.14 0.44
CA ALA A 156 -19.31 -12.77 1.43
C ALA A 156 -19.59 -13.88 2.46
N ASP A 157 -19.23 -15.12 2.14
CA ASP A 157 -19.37 -16.29 3.02
C ASP A 157 -18.04 -16.64 3.71
N PHE A 158 -17.07 -15.72 3.69
CA PHE A 158 -15.74 -15.89 4.27
C PHE A 158 -14.90 -17.02 3.65
N ARG A 159 -15.20 -17.43 2.41
CA ARG A 159 -14.34 -18.38 1.68
C ARG A 159 -13.20 -17.63 0.99
N PRO A 160 -11.97 -18.16 1.01
CA PRO A 160 -10.84 -17.51 0.35
C PRO A 160 -11.03 -17.50 -1.16
N LYS A 161 -10.74 -16.36 -1.79
CA LYS A 161 -10.80 -16.18 -3.24
C LYS A 161 -9.42 -16.41 -3.89
N PRO A 162 -9.34 -16.50 -5.23
CA PRO A 162 -8.05 -16.62 -5.92
C PRO A 162 -7.02 -15.53 -5.54
N ALA A 163 -7.47 -14.33 -5.17
CA ALA A 163 -6.60 -13.25 -4.69
C ALA A 163 -5.85 -13.60 -3.40
N HIS A 164 -6.51 -14.26 -2.44
CA HIS A 164 -5.88 -14.74 -1.21
C HIS A 164 -4.73 -15.70 -1.53
N ALA A 165 -5.00 -16.73 -2.35
CA ALA A 165 -3.99 -17.70 -2.78
C ALA A 165 -2.81 -17.01 -3.49
N ALA A 166 -3.11 -16.04 -4.36
CA ALA A 166 -2.08 -15.32 -5.10
C ALA A 166 -1.09 -14.55 -4.20
N LEU A 167 -1.59 -13.89 -3.15
CA LEU A 167 -0.72 -13.22 -2.16
C LEU A 167 0.10 -14.24 -1.35
N LEU A 168 -0.54 -15.30 -0.86
CA LEU A 168 0.14 -16.33 -0.06
C LEU A 168 1.28 -16.98 -0.85
N ASP A 169 1.03 -17.36 -2.10
CA ASP A 169 2.03 -17.98 -2.97
C ASP A 169 3.22 -17.05 -3.21
N GLU A 170 2.97 -15.75 -3.40
CA GLU A 170 4.04 -14.75 -3.62
C GLU A 170 4.91 -14.60 -2.37
N LEU A 171 4.30 -14.49 -1.19
CA LEU A 171 5.03 -14.40 0.08
C LEU A 171 5.86 -15.67 0.35
N LEU A 172 5.29 -16.85 0.09
CA LEU A 172 6.00 -18.11 0.24
C LEU A 172 7.15 -18.23 -0.78
N ALA A 173 6.97 -17.76 -2.01
CA ALA A 173 8.03 -17.71 -3.00
C ALA A 173 9.17 -16.80 -2.57
N ARG A 174 8.87 -15.57 -2.13
CA ARG A 174 9.89 -14.61 -1.66
C ARG A 174 10.67 -15.15 -0.47
N ARG A 175 9.99 -15.73 0.51
CA ARG A 175 10.64 -16.36 1.68
C ARG A 175 11.62 -17.47 1.29
N ARG A 176 11.37 -18.21 0.20
CA ARG A 176 12.29 -19.25 -0.28
C ARG A 176 13.50 -18.65 -0.99
N SER A 177 13.35 -17.52 -1.67
CA SER A 177 14.45 -16.83 -2.36
C SER A 177 15.40 -16.08 -1.42
N ASP A 178 14.92 -15.70 -0.23
CA ASP A 178 15.72 -15.01 0.79
C ASP A 178 16.50 -15.98 1.72
N ARG A 179 16.38 -17.30 1.51
CA ARG A 179 17.14 -18.36 2.21
C ARG A 179 18.31 -18.83 1.37
#